data_AF-A0A9P1G6Q2-F1
#
_entry.id   AF-A0A9P1G6Q2-F1
#
_cell.length_a   1.000
_cell.length_b   1.000
_cell.length_c   1.000
_cell.angle_alpha   90.00
_cell.angle_beta   90.00
_cell.angle_gamma   90.00
#
_symmetry.space_group_name_H-M   'P 1'
#
loop_
_entity.id
_entity.type
_entity.pdbx_description
1 polymer ?
#
loop_
_entity_poly.entity_id
_entity_poly.type
_entity_poly.pdbx_seq_one_letter_code
_entity_poly.pdbx_strand_id
1 'polypeptide(L)'
;MSCDLVAVKWPRWRLRKRPNLLIAACVLFLVHAGRGWTIGSSRSPAVSLDDLHFQVSVTVAWMLLGAVGFMMALFYLVNNSDPEIRMYSWQVISSTINIFCAVLIFSASNRLVEHYAFEDIPSEVRHLRAFPVCVDFAHMLFWMMMMLCVLWIAAVCKRKGAAENEDGEESAHRHELDVKCWAMLFAHVAGFAAINCFGDLQQVFFAGSANESELAVPISASCLLLLCWLAEKAGQYLYKADLKELDDGIFELWEEQTHEAENDIAALCLSFLICQSLRYHTSGQLPDPEGNEPPATRARVLLLCSVLFAFVAVLSVQLTELKVNTIRRRPRSKRVMDIFQLICCMCCAWCSYYGGKRLYCTSFDGDQVVDVMTRIVLSVIFSVLAFGMVLMMNKVIDRQKVCEAKTGEELREEGRLRRKNSSRSNSRPASRSLSFADNVQLMCLKLEHNLVLGGSKTIIKAMAILVGFSWEEAFEGCVSKACERTKIIPPHLAEALLAALLATMILPAWRLYIVPNCEMRAGSERI
;
A
#
# COMPACT_ATOMS: atom_id res chain seq x y z
N MET A 1 36.08 8.99 -13.59
CA MET A 1 35.79 8.30 -14.86
C MET A 1 34.35 8.59 -15.21
N SER A 2 34.15 9.51 -16.16
CA SER A 2 32.84 9.96 -16.62
C SER A 2 32.19 8.85 -17.46
N CYS A 3 31.15 8.21 -16.94
CA CYS A 3 30.32 7.30 -17.73
C CYS A 3 29.34 8.12 -18.56
N ASP A 4 29.76 8.45 -19.78
CA ASP A 4 28.88 8.89 -20.86
C ASP A 4 27.90 7.75 -21.19
N LEU A 5 26.73 7.77 -20.54
CA LEU A 5 25.58 6.98 -20.94
C LEU A 5 25.13 7.49 -22.31
N VAL A 6 25.57 6.79 -23.35
CA VAL A 6 25.11 6.91 -24.73
C VAL A 6 23.58 6.99 -24.72
N ALA A 7 23.05 8.19 -24.98
CA ALA A 7 21.64 8.41 -25.21
C ALA A 7 21.23 7.64 -26.47
N VAL A 8 20.80 6.39 -26.27
CA VAL A 8 20.16 5.58 -27.32
C VAL A 8 18.90 6.34 -27.75
N LYS A 9 19.00 7.03 -28.89
CA LYS A 9 17.85 7.66 -29.55
C LYS A 9 16.92 6.54 -30.01
N TRP A 10 16.00 6.15 -29.13
CA TRP A 10 14.88 5.30 -29.50
C TRP A 10 14.12 5.94 -30.67
N PRO A 11 13.72 5.17 -31.69
CA PRO A 11 12.86 5.69 -32.74
C PRO A 11 11.63 6.30 -32.08
N ARG A 12 11.36 7.58 -32.38
CA ARG A 12 10.17 8.31 -31.93
C ARG A 12 8.94 7.67 -32.58
N TRP A 13 8.51 6.53 -32.07
CA TRP A 13 7.19 5.98 -32.34
C TRP A 13 6.20 6.99 -31.74
N ARG A 14 5.67 7.85 -32.61
CA ARG A 14 4.48 8.64 -32.31
C ARG A 14 3.33 7.65 -32.16
N LEU A 15 3.22 7.00 -30.99
CA LEU A 15 2.02 6.31 -30.55
C LEU A 15 0.96 7.38 -30.28
N ARG A 16 0.43 7.89 -31.39
CA ARG A 16 -0.64 8.86 -31.42
C ARG A 16 -1.89 8.13 -30.95
N LYS A 17 -2.23 8.37 -29.68
CA LYS A 17 -3.56 8.24 -29.08
C LYS A 17 -4.18 6.85 -29.19
N ARG A 18 -3.96 6.00 -28.18
CA ARG A 18 -4.99 5.22 -27.45
C ARG A 18 -4.34 4.07 -26.64
N PRO A 19 -3.55 4.36 -25.57
CA PRO A 19 -3.20 3.33 -24.60
C PRO A 19 -4.45 2.61 -24.04
N ASN A 20 -5.57 3.34 -23.96
CA ASN A 20 -6.89 2.82 -23.61
C ASN A 20 -7.35 1.64 -24.49
N LEU A 21 -6.96 1.57 -25.77
CA LEU A 21 -7.41 0.48 -26.66
C LEU A 21 -6.62 -0.81 -26.40
N LEU A 22 -5.33 -0.68 -26.07
CA LEU A 22 -4.45 -1.79 -25.75
C LEU A 22 -4.80 -2.37 -24.38
N ILE A 23 -5.08 -1.50 -23.40
CA ILE A 23 -5.58 -1.87 -22.08
C ILE A 23 -6.97 -2.51 -22.20
N ALA A 24 -7.91 -1.90 -22.94
CA ALA A 24 -9.23 -2.47 -23.16
C ALA A 24 -9.19 -3.80 -23.92
N ALA A 25 -8.28 -3.96 -24.88
CA ALA A 25 -8.04 -5.24 -25.55
C ALA A 25 -7.50 -6.29 -24.58
N CYS A 26 -6.55 -5.96 -23.71
CA CYS A 26 -6.08 -6.86 -22.65
C CYS A 26 -7.21 -7.24 -21.67
N VAL A 27 -8.05 -6.29 -21.24
CA VAL A 27 -9.21 -6.57 -20.36
C VAL A 27 -10.21 -7.48 -21.06
N LEU A 28 -10.62 -7.15 -22.28
CA LEU A 28 -11.58 -7.96 -23.03
C LEU A 28 -11.02 -9.35 -23.31
N PHE A 29 -9.73 -9.46 -23.58
CA PHE A 29 -9.02 -10.72 -23.79
C PHE A 29 -8.94 -11.57 -22.52
N LEU A 30 -8.64 -10.97 -21.36
CA LEU A 30 -8.59 -11.67 -20.06
C LEU A 30 -9.99 -12.02 -19.53
N VAL A 31 -10.98 -11.16 -19.73
CA VAL A 31 -12.40 -11.44 -19.42
C VAL A 31 -12.95 -12.54 -20.33
N HIS A 32 -12.54 -12.56 -21.61
CA HIS A 32 -12.88 -13.68 -22.50
C HIS A 32 -12.15 -14.97 -22.14
N ALA A 33 -10.92 -14.91 -21.61
CA ALA A 33 -10.24 -16.07 -21.04
C ALA A 33 -11.05 -16.67 -19.88
N GLY A 34 -11.62 -15.83 -19.00
CA GLY A 34 -12.54 -16.26 -17.95
C GLY A 34 -13.88 -16.81 -18.47
N ARG A 35 -14.37 -16.32 -19.61
CA ARG A 35 -15.61 -16.81 -20.25
C ARG A 35 -15.43 -18.12 -21.04
N GLY A 36 -14.22 -18.44 -21.50
CA GLY A 36 -13.92 -19.73 -22.14
C GLY A 36 -14.11 -20.93 -21.21
N TRP A 37 -14.30 -20.69 -19.91
CA TRP A 37 -14.49 -21.70 -18.88
C TRP A 37 -15.91 -22.32 -18.87
N THR A 38 -16.92 -21.69 -19.48
CA THR A 38 -18.29 -22.24 -19.50
C THR A 38 -18.51 -23.19 -20.68
N ILE A 39 -17.77 -24.30 -20.72
CA ILE A 39 -18.15 -25.45 -21.55
C ILE A 39 -18.48 -26.61 -20.62
N GLY A 40 -19.79 -26.79 -20.41
CA GLY A 40 -20.40 -28.07 -20.03
C GLY A 40 -20.23 -28.52 -18.58
N SER A 41 -20.99 -27.93 -17.65
CA SER A 41 -21.36 -28.62 -16.39
C SER A 41 -22.39 -29.73 -16.67
N SER A 42 -22.06 -30.70 -17.53
CA SER A 42 -22.78 -31.97 -17.53
C SER A 42 -22.12 -32.88 -16.51
N ARG A 43 -22.73 -32.91 -15.32
CA ARG A 43 -22.53 -33.90 -14.23
C ARG A 43 -21.85 -35.19 -14.73
N SER A 44 -20.55 -35.31 -14.48
CA SER A 44 -19.80 -36.57 -14.62
C SER A 44 -18.85 -36.68 -13.42
N PRO A 45 -18.86 -37.80 -12.66
CA PRO A 45 -18.19 -37.87 -11.36
C PRO A 45 -16.69 -38.25 -11.44
N ALA A 46 -16.04 -38.03 -12.58
CA ALA A 46 -14.60 -38.19 -12.72
C ALA A 46 -14.07 -37.19 -13.76
N VAL A 47 -13.36 -36.15 -13.30
CA VAL A 47 -12.54 -35.33 -14.20
C VAL A 47 -11.45 -36.25 -14.74
N SER A 48 -11.38 -36.42 -16.07
CA SER A 48 -10.32 -37.25 -16.65
C SER A 48 -8.96 -36.60 -16.41
N LEU A 49 -7.90 -37.41 -16.27
CA LEU A 49 -6.54 -36.89 -16.08
C LEU A 49 -6.12 -35.98 -17.25
N ASP A 50 -6.61 -36.29 -18.45
CA ASP A 50 -6.36 -35.50 -19.66
C ASP A 50 -7.09 -34.15 -19.61
N ASP A 51 -8.34 -34.10 -19.12
CA ASP A 51 -9.05 -32.83 -18.90
C ASP A 51 -8.35 -31.96 -17.85
N LEU A 52 -7.84 -32.57 -16.78
CA LEU A 52 -7.07 -31.87 -15.75
C LEU A 52 -5.77 -31.30 -16.32
N HIS A 53 -5.00 -32.12 -17.06
CA HIS A 53 -3.77 -31.67 -17.72
C HIS A 53 -4.03 -30.56 -18.73
N PHE A 54 -5.12 -30.64 -19.49
CA PHE A 54 -5.54 -29.59 -20.42
C PHE A 54 -5.88 -28.29 -19.67
N GLN A 55 -6.66 -28.35 -18.60
CA GLN A 55 -7.00 -27.19 -17.78
C GLN A 55 -5.76 -26.52 -17.17
N VAL A 56 -4.83 -27.31 -16.64
CA VAL A 56 -3.57 -26.80 -16.10
C VAL A 56 -2.73 -26.16 -17.20
N SER A 57 -2.62 -26.78 -18.38
CA SER A 57 -1.82 -26.25 -19.50
C SER A 57 -2.37 -24.93 -20.02
N VAL A 58 -3.69 -24.85 -20.20
CA VAL A 58 -4.38 -23.61 -20.59
C VAL A 58 -4.14 -22.52 -19.56
N THR A 59 -4.25 -22.85 -18.28
CA THR A 59 -4.02 -21.92 -17.17
C THR A 59 -2.59 -21.38 -17.17
N VAL A 60 -1.60 -22.26 -17.29
CA VAL A 60 -0.17 -21.89 -17.35
C VAL A 60 0.10 -21.00 -18.56
N ALA A 61 -0.49 -21.30 -19.72
CA ALA A 61 -0.35 -20.49 -20.93
C ALA A 61 -0.92 -19.07 -20.74
N TRP A 62 -2.11 -18.95 -20.13
CA TRP A 62 -2.73 -17.66 -19.83
C TRP A 62 -1.97 -16.86 -18.77
N MET A 63 -1.47 -17.51 -17.73
CA MET A 63 -0.62 -16.88 -16.72
C MET A 63 0.67 -16.35 -17.33
N LEU A 64 1.32 -17.13 -18.20
CA LEU A 64 2.55 -16.70 -18.88
C LEU A 64 2.28 -15.51 -19.81
N LEU A 65 1.21 -15.56 -20.61
CA LEU A 65 0.84 -14.48 -21.52
C LEU A 65 0.47 -13.20 -20.75
N GLY A 66 -0.29 -13.34 -19.66
CA GLY A 66 -0.63 -12.25 -18.74
C GLY A 66 0.61 -11.64 -18.09
N ALA A 67 1.54 -12.46 -17.60
CA ALA A 67 2.79 -12.01 -17.00
C ALA A 67 3.67 -11.24 -17.99
N VAL A 68 3.82 -11.74 -19.23
CA VAL A 68 4.57 -11.03 -20.28
C VAL A 68 3.90 -9.69 -20.62
N GLY A 69 2.57 -9.68 -20.78
CA GLY A 69 1.81 -8.46 -21.03
C GLY A 69 1.94 -7.43 -19.90
N PHE A 70 1.88 -7.90 -18.64
CA PHE A 70 2.04 -7.07 -17.45
C PHE A 70 3.46 -6.50 -17.35
N MET A 71 4.50 -7.32 -17.56
CA MET A 71 5.89 -6.87 -17.57
C MET A 71 6.12 -5.79 -18.64
N MET A 72 5.62 -6.01 -19.86
CA MET A 72 5.73 -5.01 -20.94
C MET A 72 4.97 -3.73 -20.60
N ALA A 73 3.78 -3.83 -20.00
CA ALA A 73 3.02 -2.66 -19.56
C ALA A 73 3.79 -1.85 -18.50
N LEU A 74 4.38 -2.52 -17.50
CA LEU A 74 5.24 -1.87 -16.51
C LEU A 74 6.42 -1.16 -17.18
N PHE A 75 7.11 -1.80 -18.13
CA PHE A 75 8.20 -1.19 -18.88
C PHE A 75 7.79 0.09 -19.62
N TYR A 76 6.60 0.12 -20.22
CA TYR A 76 6.08 1.33 -20.86
C TYR A 76 5.71 2.43 -19.86
N LEU A 77 5.19 2.05 -18.68
CA LEU A 77 4.77 2.99 -17.65
C LEU A 77 5.96 3.64 -16.93
N VAL A 78 6.96 2.85 -16.53
CA VAL A 78 8.17 3.37 -15.87
C VAL A 78 9.06 4.18 -16.81
N ASN A 79 8.88 4.04 -18.13
CA ASN A 79 9.56 4.82 -19.17
C ASN A 79 8.61 5.81 -19.88
N ASN A 80 7.48 6.16 -19.26
CA ASN A 80 6.55 7.10 -19.86
C ASN A 80 7.20 8.48 -20.06
N SER A 81 6.80 9.17 -21.13
CA SER A 81 7.23 10.55 -21.41
C SER A 81 6.79 11.53 -20.33
N ASP A 82 5.66 11.25 -19.69
CA ASP A 82 5.13 12.04 -18.57
C ASP A 82 5.92 11.70 -17.27
N PRO A 83 6.56 12.70 -16.64
CA PRO A 83 7.31 12.49 -15.40
C PRO A 83 6.42 12.04 -14.22
N GLU A 84 5.16 12.48 -14.14
CA GLU A 84 4.24 12.15 -13.04
C GLU A 84 3.80 10.69 -13.14
N ILE A 85 3.38 10.25 -14.33
CA ILE A 85 3.01 8.85 -14.57
C ILE A 85 4.18 7.95 -14.20
N ARG A 86 5.39 8.33 -14.55
CA ARG A 86 6.61 7.58 -14.23
C ARG A 86 6.88 7.54 -12.73
N MET A 87 6.80 8.66 -12.03
CA MET A 87 6.95 8.72 -10.57
C MET A 87 5.91 7.84 -9.86
N TYR A 88 4.63 7.98 -10.21
CA TYR A 88 3.56 7.16 -9.64
C TYR A 88 3.74 5.67 -9.96
N SER A 89 4.21 5.33 -11.16
CA SER A 89 4.49 3.95 -11.53
C SER A 89 5.60 3.35 -10.66
N TRP A 90 6.70 4.10 -10.44
CA TRP A 90 7.77 3.68 -9.53
C TRP A 90 7.28 3.53 -8.08
N GLN A 91 6.45 4.45 -7.60
CA GLN A 91 5.86 4.37 -6.26
C GLN A 91 4.96 3.13 -6.09
N VAL A 92 4.09 2.84 -7.07
CA VAL A 92 3.22 1.65 -7.05
C VAL A 92 4.06 0.37 -7.05
N ILE A 93 5.09 0.30 -7.91
CA ILE A 93 5.99 -0.87 -7.96
C ILE A 93 6.75 -1.04 -6.64
N SER A 94 7.30 0.05 -6.11
CA SER A 94 8.03 0.05 -4.85
C SER A 94 7.15 -0.43 -3.68
N SER A 95 5.94 0.12 -3.55
CA SER A 95 4.99 -0.26 -2.51
C SER A 95 4.55 -1.73 -2.65
N THR A 96 4.30 -2.20 -3.87
CA THR A 96 3.91 -3.60 -4.12
C THR A 96 5.02 -4.58 -3.74
N ILE A 97 6.26 -4.30 -4.16
CA ILE A 97 7.42 -5.13 -3.82
C ILE A 97 7.66 -5.14 -2.31
N ASN A 98 7.50 -3.99 -1.66
CA ASN A 98 7.68 -3.90 -0.22
C ASN A 98 6.64 -4.73 0.56
N ILE A 99 5.34 -4.61 0.22
CA ILE A 99 4.27 -5.41 0.83
C ILE A 99 4.53 -6.90 0.59
N PHE A 100 4.92 -7.27 -0.62
CA PHE A 100 5.25 -8.65 -0.98
C PHE A 100 6.42 -9.22 -0.14
N CYS A 101 7.54 -8.49 -0.04
CA CYS A 101 8.66 -8.91 0.78
C CYS A 101 8.28 -9.02 2.26
N ALA A 102 7.45 -8.10 2.74
CA ALA A 102 6.98 -8.13 4.12
C ALA A 102 6.15 -9.38 4.43
N VAL A 103 5.21 -9.75 3.55
CA VAL A 103 4.45 -11.00 3.71
C VAL A 103 5.33 -12.22 3.61
N LEU A 104 6.24 -12.30 2.64
CA LEU A 104 7.15 -13.44 2.56
C LEU A 104 7.96 -13.65 3.86
N ILE A 105 8.46 -12.57 4.46
CA ILE A 105 9.20 -12.64 5.71
C ILE A 105 8.27 -13.05 6.86
N PHE A 106 7.09 -12.45 6.95
CA PHE A 106 6.13 -12.73 8.00
C PHE A 106 5.56 -14.16 7.90
N SER A 107 5.05 -14.60 6.75
CA SER A 107 4.48 -15.95 6.58
C SER A 107 5.52 -17.03 6.86
N ALA A 108 6.78 -16.83 6.42
CA ALA A 108 7.87 -17.75 6.73
C ALA A 108 8.17 -17.82 8.24
N SER A 109 8.22 -16.67 8.94
CA SER A 109 8.44 -16.67 10.39
C SER A 109 7.23 -17.23 11.14
N ASN A 110 6.02 -16.90 10.71
CA ASN A 110 4.78 -17.35 11.32
C ASN A 110 4.64 -18.87 11.24
N ARG A 111 4.96 -19.49 10.11
CA ARG A 111 4.96 -20.97 10.00
C ARG A 111 5.97 -21.65 10.90
N LEU A 112 7.12 -21.02 11.15
CA LEU A 112 8.10 -21.54 12.12
C LEU A 112 7.55 -21.42 13.54
N VAL A 113 6.95 -20.28 13.89
CA VAL A 113 6.30 -20.08 15.20
C VAL A 113 5.16 -21.08 15.38
N GLU A 114 4.31 -21.28 14.37
CA GLU A 114 3.21 -22.25 14.41
C GLU A 114 3.70 -23.66 14.70
N HIS A 115 4.74 -24.11 13.98
CA HIS A 115 5.32 -25.43 14.20
C HIS A 115 5.91 -25.58 15.62
N TYR A 116 6.82 -24.69 16.02
CA TYR A 116 7.53 -24.83 17.29
C TYR A 116 6.70 -24.46 18.52
N ALA A 117 5.75 -23.53 18.42
CA ALA A 117 4.94 -23.10 19.55
C ALA A 117 3.67 -23.94 19.72
N PHE A 118 3.12 -24.55 18.66
CA PHE A 118 1.86 -25.30 18.76
C PHE A 118 2.01 -26.80 18.61
N GLU A 119 3.02 -27.34 17.92
CA GLU A 119 3.20 -28.80 17.81
C GLU A 119 4.03 -29.37 18.96
N ASP A 120 5.11 -28.68 19.37
CA ASP A 120 6.08 -29.18 20.36
C ASP A 120 5.71 -28.94 21.84
N ILE A 121 4.71 -28.09 22.13
CA ILE A 121 4.35 -27.72 23.53
C ILE A 121 3.31 -28.69 24.12
N PRO A 122 3.44 -29.10 25.42
CA PRO A 122 2.52 -30.02 26.08
C PRO A 122 1.03 -29.62 25.97
N SER A 123 0.16 -30.62 25.80
CA SER A 123 -1.29 -30.45 25.57
C SER A 123 -2.00 -29.67 26.68
N GLU A 124 -1.50 -29.70 27.92
CA GLU A 124 -2.11 -29.00 29.06
C GLU A 124 -2.14 -27.47 28.91
N VAL A 125 -1.10 -26.88 28.29
CA VAL A 125 -1.02 -25.43 28.04
C VAL A 125 -1.78 -25.05 26.76
N ARG A 126 -1.80 -25.95 25.78
CA ARG A 126 -2.43 -25.77 24.47
C ARG A 126 -3.96 -25.56 24.54
N HIS A 127 -4.61 -26.08 25.57
CA HIS A 127 -6.07 -25.96 25.74
C HIS A 127 -6.54 -24.60 26.28
N LEU A 128 -5.63 -23.74 26.74
CA LEU A 128 -5.99 -22.39 27.16
C LEU A 128 -6.40 -21.57 25.94
N ARG A 129 -7.65 -21.09 25.90
CA ARG A 129 -8.15 -20.25 24.79
C ARG A 129 -7.27 -19.03 24.50
N ALA A 130 -6.64 -18.47 25.53
CA ALA A 130 -5.76 -17.30 25.39
C ALA A 130 -4.36 -17.61 24.86
N PHE A 131 -3.95 -18.88 24.83
CA PHE A 131 -2.57 -19.26 24.49
C PHE A 131 -2.15 -18.83 23.07
N PRO A 132 -2.93 -19.06 21.99
CA PRO A 132 -2.57 -18.61 20.64
C PRO A 132 -2.37 -17.10 20.58
N VAL A 133 -3.33 -16.34 21.13
CA VAL A 133 -3.29 -14.88 21.19
C VAL A 133 -2.04 -14.37 21.93
N CYS A 134 -1.61 -15.04 23.00
CA CYS A 134 -0.38 -14.68 23.71
C CYS A 134 0.88 -14.94 22.88
N VAL A 135 0.93 -16.03 22.13
CA VAL A 135 2.04 -16.34 21.21
C VAL A 135 2.12 -15.29 20.11
N ASP A 136 0.99 -14.94 19.50
CA ASP A 136 0.95 -13.92 18.45
C ASP A 136 1.27 -12.52 18.98
N PHE A 137 0.85 -12.22 20.21
CA PHE A 137 1.21 -10.96 20.85
C PHE A 137 2.72 -10.86 21.07
N ALA A 138 3.37 -11.96 21.50
CA ALA A 138 4.83 -12.01 21.63
C ALA A 138 5.53 -11.89 20.26
N HIS A 139 4.99 -12.53 19.22
CA HIS A 139 5.51 -12.46 17.86
C HIS A 139 5.38 -11.02 17.28
N MET A 140 4.25 -10.35 17.52
CA MET A 140 4.05 -8.94 17.16
C MET A 140 5.04 -8.02 17.91
N LEU A 141 5.20 -8.20 19.23
CA LEU A 141 6.17 -7.43 20.01
C LEU A 141 7.61 -7.63 19.51
N PHE A 142 7.97 -8.86 19.14
CA PHE A 142 9.27 -9.16 18.53
C PHE A 142 9.49 -8.33 17.27
N TRP A 143 8.52 -8.29 16.34
CA TRP A 143 8.66 -7.53 15.10
C TRP A 143 8.67 -6.01 15.31
N MET A 144 7.86 -5.50 16.26
CA MET A 144 7.92 -4.09 16.64
C MET A 144 9.29 -3.72 17.23
N MET A 145 9.85 -4.58 18.10
CA MET A 145 11.20 -4.36 18.63
C MET A 145 12.27 -4.45 17.56
N MET A 146 12.17 -5.42 16.65
CA MET A 146 13.09 -5.56 15.50
C MET A 146 13.06 -4.32 14.60
N MET A 147 11.87 -3.76 14.33
CA MET A 147 11.73 -2.52 13.60
C MET A 147 12.50 -1.38 14.28
N LEU A 148 12.26 -1.14 15.57
CA LEU A 148 12.92 -0.08 16.33
C LEU A 148 14.45 -0.25 16.33
N CYS A 149 14.93 -1.49 16.55
CA CYS A 149 16.35 -1.83 16.54
C CYS A 149 16.99 -1.59 15.17
N VAL A 150 16.37 -2.06 14.09
CA VAL A 150 16.90 -1.89 12.72
C VAL A 150 16.90 -0.42 12.32
N LEU A 151 15.84 0.33 12.65
CA LEU A 151 15.79 1.76 12.39
C LEU A 151 16.88 2.52 13.13
N TRP A 152 17.11 2.16 14.39
CA TRP A 152 18.17 2.76 15.19
C TRP A 152 19.55 2.47 14.60
N ILE A 153 19.85 1.21 14.29
CA ILE A 153 21.11 0.80 13.65
C ILE A 153 21.27 1.51 12.29
N ALA A 154 20.22 1.54 11.48
CA ALA A 154 20.23 2.17 10.17
C ALA A 154 20.52 3.68 10.29
N ALA A 155 19.89 4.38 11.23
CA ALA A 155 20.08 5.81 11.47
C ALA A 155 21.51 6.13 11.94
N VAL A 156 22.10 5.30 12.80
CA VAL A 156 23.43 5.53 13.39
C VAL A 156 24.59 5.10 12.47
N CYS A 157 24.48 3.96 11.79
CA CYS A 157 25.63 3.32 11.11
C CYS A 157 26.21 4.12 9.93
N LYS A 158 25.42 4.94 9.22
CA LYS A 158 25.83 5.44 7.91
C LYS A 158 26.40 6.87 7.86
N ARG A 159 26.37 7.64 8.96
CA ARG A 159 27.02 8.97 8.98
C ARG A 159 28.51 8.93 9.28
N LYS A 160 29.02 7.84 9.91
CA LYS A 160 30.46 7.68 10.17
C LYS A 160 31.31 7.69 8.90
N GLY A 161 30.75 7.39 7.71
CA GLY A 161 31.46 7.49 6.42
C GLY A 161 31.13 8.74 5.58
N ALA A 162 30.11 9.52 5.97
CA ALA A 162 29.69 10.71 5.22
C ALA A 162 30.43 12.00 5.65
N ALA A 163 31.01 12.00 6.86
CA ALA A 163 31.76 13.14 7.39
C ALA A 163 33.15 13.34 6.74
N GLU A 164 33.63 12.39 5.94
CA GLU A 164 34.99 12.40 5.35
C GLU A 164 35.03 12.71 3.83
N ASN A 165 33.90 12.76 3.11
CA ASN A 165 33.89 12.90 1.64
C ASN A 165 33.22 14.20 1.15
N GLU A 166 33.72 14.74 0.02
CA GLU A 166 33.24 15.97 -0.65
C GLU A 166 31.78 15.86 -1.20
N ASP A 167 31.22 14.64 -1.32
CA ASP A 167 29.85 14.36 -1.80
C ASP A 167 28.80 14.29 -0.67
N GLY A 168 28.94 15.16 0.35
CA GLY A 168 28.17 15.09 1.60
C GLY A 168 26.64 15.10 1.44
N GLU A 169 26.11 15.90 0.50
CA GLU A 169 24.66 16.02 0.28
C GLU A 169 24.05 14.78 -0.38
N GLU A 170 24.71 14.20 -1.40
CA GLU A 170 24.23 12.99 -2.06
C GLU A 170 24.29 11.78 -1.13
N SER A 171 25.36 11.70 -0.32
CA SER A 171 25.50 10.64 0.69
C SER A 171 24.45 10.76 1.80
N ALA A 172 24.12 11.99 2.24
CA ALA A 172 23.07 12.23 3.24
C ALA A 172 21.68 11.84 2.70
N HIS A 173 21.37 12.20 1.44
CA HIS A 173 20.10 11.80 0.84
C HIS A 173 19.99 10.28 0.69
N ARG A 174 21.05 9.58 0.25
CA ARG A 174 21.07 8.10 0.18
C ARG A 174 20.92 7.44 1.55
N HIS A 175 21.39 8.08 2.62
CA HIS A 175 21.20 7.61 4.00
C HIS A 175 19.74 7.72 4.43
N GLU A 176 19.12 8.88 4.21
CA GLU A 176 17.70 9.11 4.51
C GLU A 176 16.81 8.08 3.79
N LEU A 177 17.09 7.83 2.50
CA LEU A 177 16.39 6.82 1.71
C LEU A 177 16.53 5.42 2.29
N ASP A 178 17.70 5.05 2.81
CA ASP A 178 17.92 3.73 3.41
C ASP A 178 17.11 3.54 4.70
N VAL A 179 17.09 4.55 5.58
CA VAL A 179 16.27 4.49 6.80
C VAL A 179 14.79 4.36 6.42
N LYS A 180 14.32 5.14 5.43
CA LYS A 180 12.97 5.03 4.86
C LYS A 180 12.65 3.64 4.32
N CYS A 181 13.58 3.00 3.59
CA CYS A 181 13.38 1.65 3.06
C CYS A 181 13.14 0.64 4.19
N TRP A 182 14.00 0.67 5.22
CA TRP A 182 13.89 -0.26 6.34
C TRP A 182 12.65 0.02 7.20
N ALA A 183 12.30 1.30 7.40
CA ALA A 183 11.06 1.70 8.05
C ALA A 183 9.85 1.06 7.38
N MET A 184 9.73 1.27 6.06
CA MET A 184 8.60 0.79 5.29
C MET A 184 8.51 -0.74 5.26
N LEU A 185 9.64 -1.46 5.19
CA LEU A 185 9.64 -2.93 5.19
C LEU A 185 9.19 -3.48 6.54
N PHE A 186 9.83 -3.05 7.62
CA PHE A 186 9.52 -3.56 8.96
C PHE A 186 8.17 -3.08 9.48
N ALA A 187 7.68 -1.92 9.05
CA ALA A 187 6.31 -1.48 9.33
C ALA A 187 5.27 -2.47 8.80
N HIS A 188 5.43 -2.93 7.55
CA HIS A 188 4.51 -3.93 7.00
C HIS A 188 4.66 -5.29 7.66
N VAL A 189 5.88 -5.77 7.93
CA VAL A 189 6.09 -7.06 8.64
C VAL A 189 5.45 -7.02 10.03
N ALA A 190 5.70 -5.97 10.81
CA ALA A 190 5.08 -5.79 12.12
C ALA A 190 3.57 -5.58 12.02
N GLY A 191 3.08 -4.96 10.95
CA GLY A 191 1.66 -4.80 10.67
C GLY A 191 0.95 -6.13 10.34
N PHE A 192 1.59 -7.05 9.61
CA PHE A 192 1.07 -8.41 9.42
C PHE A 192 1.07 -9.22 10.71
N ALA A 193 2.12 -9.09 11.53
CA ALA A 193 2.14 -9.70 12.87
C ALA A 193 1.03 -9.13 13.78
N ALA A 194 0.73 -7.83 13.67
CA ALA A 194 -0.39 -7.20 14.37
C ALA A 194 -1.75 -7.69 13.84
N ILE A 195 -1.88 -7.88 12.52
CA ILE A 195 -3.06 -8.52 11.92
C ILE A 195 -3.27 -9.91 12.50
N ASN A 196 -2.22 -10.74 12.60
CA ASN A 196 -2.32 -12.09 13.15
C ASN A 196 -2.77 -12.05 14.61
N CYS A 197 -2.08 -11.28 15.44
CA CYS A 197 -2.37 -11.19 16.87
C CYS A 197 -3.79 -10.69 17.17
N PHE A 198 -4.18 -9.56 16.56
CA PHE A 198 -5.50 -8.99 16.83
C PHE A 198 -6.61 -9.65 16.03
N GLY A 199 -6.29 -10.31 14.92
CA GLY A 199 -7.20 -11.20 14.19
C GLY A 199 -7.58 -12.41 15.04
N ASP A 200 -6.59 -13.07 15.64
CA ASP A 200 -6.81 -14.17 16.57
C ASP A 200 -7.56 -13.71 17.83
N LEU A 201 -7.23 -12.54 18.37
CA LEU A 201 -8.02 -11.93 19.45
C LEU A 201 -9.49 -11.75 19.05
N GLN A 202 -9.74 -11.21 17.84
CA GLN A 202 -11.08 -10.99 17.31
C GLN A 202 -11.84 -12.31 17.11
N GLN A 203 -11.17 -13.36 16.61
CA GLN A 203 -11.77 -14.67 16.38
C GLN A 203 -12.02 -15.47 17.67
N VAL A 204 -11.08 -15.45 18.61
CA VAL A 204 -11.17 -16.24 19.85
C VAL A 204 -12.16 -15.65 20.85
N PHE A 205 -12.13 -14.32 21.02
CA PHE A 205 -12.89 -13.63 22.06
C PHE A 205 -14.11 -12.87 21.56
N PHE A 206 -14.13 -12.45 20.29
CA PHE A 206 -15.17 -11.54 19.77
C PHE A 206 -15.96 -12.11 18.57
N ALA A 207 -15.92 -13.43 18.35
CA ALA A 207 -16.67 -14.07 17.26
C ALA A 207 -18.16 -14.30 17.55
N GLY A 208 -18.66 -13.99 18.75
CA GLY A 208 -20.05 -14.29 19.15
C GLY A 208 -21.12 -13.53 18.36
N SER A 209 -20.83 -12.29 17.95
CA SER A 209 -21.70 -11.49 17.08
C SER A 209 -20.91 -10.43 16.30
N ALA A 210 -21.48 -9.92 15.21
CA ALA A 210 -20.84 -8.88 14.40
C ALA A 210 -20.58 -7.58 15.20
N ASN A 211 -21.47 -7.21 16.13
CA ASN A 211 -21.28 -6.05 17.00
C ASN A 211 -20.19 -6.27 18.05
N GLU A 212 -20.04 -7.51 18.52
CA GLU A 212 -18.96 -7.88 19.45
C GLU A 212 -17.60 -7.85 18.75
N SER A 213 -17.54 -8.34 17.51
CA SER A 213 -16.35 -8.24 16.64
C SER A 213 -15.87 -6.80 16.42
N GLU A 214 -16.76 -5.81 16.45
CA GLU A 214 -16.39 -4.39 16.37
C GLU A 214 -15.67 -3.89 17.62
N LEU A 215 -15.89 -4.49 18.79
CA LEU A 215 -15.21 -4.11 20.04
C LEU A 215 -13.72 -4.45 20.02
N ALA A 216 -13.29 -5.42 19.20
CA ALA A 216 -11.87 -5.71 19.00
C ALA A 216 -11.12 -4.48 18.44
N VAL A 217 -11.74 -3.69 17.56
CA VAL A 217 -11.10 -2.53 16.91
C VAL A 217 -10.62 -1.46 17.92
N PRO A 218 -11.46 -0.90 18.81
CA PRO A 218 -11.01 0.09 19.79
C PRO A 218 -10.06 -0.51 20.85
N ILE A 219 -10.17 -1.81 21.16
CA ILE A 219 -9.24 -2.49 22.07
C ILE A 219 -7.84 -2.57 21.43
N SER A 220 -7.75 -3.04 20.18
CA SER A 220 -6.51 -3.09 19.41
C SER A 220 -5.91 -1.70 19.21
N ALA A 221 -6.75 -0.70 18.89
CA ALA A 221 -6.28 0.68 18.74
C ALA A 221 -5.66 1.22 20.03
N SER A 222 -6.31 0.98 21.17
CA SER A 222 -5.81 1.40 22.48
C SER A 222 -4.49 0.70 22.83
N CYS A 223 -4.39 -0.59 22.54
CA CYS A 223 -3.19 -1.38 22.77
C CYS A 223 -2.02 -0.89 21.91
N LEU A 224 -2.23 -0.74 20.59
CA LEU A 224 -1.20 -0.25 19.66
C LEU A 224 -0.74 1.16 20.01
N LEU A 225 -1.66 2.07 20.35
CA LEU A 225 -1.30 3.43 20.79
C LEU A 225 -0.48 3.42 22.08
N LEU A 226 -0.80 2.54 23.03
CA LEU A 226 -0.02 2.36 24.25
C LEU A 226 1.39 1.84 23.93
N LEU A 227 1.51 0.83 23.07
CA LEU A 227 2.80 0.27 22.66
C LEU A 227 3.68 1.30 21.94
N CYS A 228 3.10 2.06 21.00
CA CYS A 228 3.81 3.15 20.30
C CYS A 228 4.26 4.24 21.29
N TRP A 229 3.40 4.61 22.25
CA TRP A 229 3.77 5.57 23.29
C TRP A 229 4.91 5.07 24.19
N LEU A 230 4.90 3.79 24.56
CA LEU A 230 5.98 3.17 25.33
C LEU A 230 7.29 3.12 24.53
N ALA A 231 7.22 2.79 23.23
CA ALA A 231 8.36 2.80 22.32
C ALA A 231 8.98 4.21 22.19
N GLU A 232 8.14 5.24 21.99
CA GLU A 232 8.57 6.64 21.96
C GLU A 232 9.30 7.04 23.25
N LYS A 233 8.74 6.67 24.41
CA LYS A 233 9.36 6.97 25.72
C LYS A 233 10.67 6.24 25.93
N ALA A 234 10.74 4.97 25.53
CA ALA A 234 11.96 4.17 25.60
C ALA A 234 13.06 4.77 24.70
N GLY A 235 12.73 5.15 23.47
CA GLY A 235 13.66 5.79 22.54
C GLY A 235 14.19 7.14 23.05
N GLN A 236 13.30 8.00 23.56
CA GLN A 236 13.69 9.28 24.16
C GLN A 236 14.59 9.11 25.40
N TYR A 237 14.36 8.07 26.19
CA TYR A 237 15.21 7.76 27.34
C TYR A 237 16.59 7.29 26.90
N LEU A 238 16.66 6.34 25.97
CA LEU A 238 17.92 5.83 25.39
C LEU A 238 18.77 6.96 24.78
N TYR A 239 18.13 7.86 24.02
CA TYR A 239 18.81 9.03 23.44
C TYR A 239 19.44 9.93 24.51
N LYS A 240 18.70 10.23 25.60
CA LYS A 240 19.17 11.10 26.68
C LYS A 240 20.23 10.47 27.58
N ALA A 241 20.21 9.15 27.74
CA ALA A 241 21.05 8.42 28.67
C ALA A 241 22.51 8.31 28.19
N ASP A 242 22.74 7.95 26.93
CA ASP A 242 24.06 7.53 26.45
C ASP A 242 24.67 8.40 25.33
N LEU A 243 23.94 9.37 24.77
CA LEU A 243 24.27 9.90 23.44
C LEU A 243 24.15 11.42 23.28
N LYS A 244 24.53 12.20 24.31
CA LYS A 244 24.62 13.68 24.19
C LYS A 244 25.57 14.17 23.08
N GLU A 245 26.42 13.29 22.52
CA GLU A 245 27.33 13.58 21.40
C GLU A 245 26.75 13.21 20.02
N LEU A 246 25.55 12.63 19.94
CA LEU A 246 24.91 12.29 18.67
C LEU A 246 24.24 13.53 18.06
N ASP A 247 24.33 13.68 16.74
CA ASP A 247 23.71 14.81 16.03
C ASP A 247 22.17 14.73 16.12
N ASP A 248 21.53 15.85 16.48
CA ASP A 248 20.08 15.96 16.65
C ASP A 248 19.34 15.53 15.37
N GLY A 249 19.92 15.78 14.18
CA GLY A 249 19.32 15.38 12.91
C GLY A 249 19.18 13.87 12.70
N ILE A 250 20.02 13.04 13.33
CA ILE A 250 19.89 11.57 13.27
C ILE A 250 18.69 11.11 14.11
N PHE A 251 18.54 11.70 15.29
CA PHE A 251 17.43 11.40 16.17
C PHE A 251 16.10 11.86 15.57
N GLU A 252 16.06 13.06 15.00
CA GLU A 252 14.87 13.56 14.28
C GLU A 252 14.47 12.64 13.11
N LEU A 253 15.44 12.18 12.31
CA LEU A 253 15.17 11.23 11.22
C LEU A 253 14.63 9.90 11.75
N TRP A 254 15.23 9.35 12.82
CA TRP A 254 14.75 8.12 13.43
C TRP A 254 13.35 8.27 14.01
N GLU A 255 13.06 9.37 14.71
CA GLU A 255 11.76 9.67 15.30
C GLU A 255 10.68 9.84 14.22
N GLU A 256 10.98 10.57 13.15
CA GLU A 256 10.06 10.75 12.01
C GLU A 256 9.74 9.40 11.35
N GLN A 257 10.76 8.60 11.03
CA GLN A 257 10.57 7.33 10.35
C GLN A 257 9.91 6.27 11.23
N THR A 258 10.17 6.29 12.54
CA THR A 258 9.47 5.44 13.51
C THR A 258 7.99 5.82 13.59
N HIS A 259 7.67 7.12 13.66
CA HIS A 259 6.28 7.57 13.68
C HIS A 259 5.50 7.21 12.41
N GLU A 260 6.12 7.33 11.23
CA GLU A 260 5.52 6.90 9.96
C GLU A 260 5.27 5.38 9.97
N ALA A 261 6.26 4.59 10.39
CA ALA A 261 6.14 3.14 10.48
C ALA A 261 5.05 2.67 11.46
N GLU A 262 4.96 3.28 12.64
CA GLU A 262 3.91 3.01 13.63
C GLU A 262 2.51 3.33 13.10
N ASN A 263 2.37 4.43 12.34
CA ASN A 263 1.10 4.80 11.73
C ASN A 263 0.66 3.77 10.68
N ASP A 264 1.61 3.24 9.89
CA ASP A 264 1.36 2.19 8.91
C ASP A 264 0.94 0.87 9.60
N ILE A 265 1.62 0.46 10.68
CA ILE A 265 1.23 -0.72 11.50
C ILE A 265 -0.21 -0.57 12.00
N ALA A 266 -0.52 0.57 12.61
CA ALA A 266 -1.85 0.82 13.16
C ALA A 266 -2.92 0.84 12.07
N ALA A 267 -2.66 1.49 10.94
CA ALA A 267 -3.64 1.55 9.86
C ALA A 267 -3.87 0.19 9.19
N LEU A 268 -2.80 -0.59 8.97
CA LEU A 268 -2.89 -1.93 8.40
C LEU A 268 -3.72 -2.86 9.30
N CYS A 269 -3.38 -2.92 10.59
CA CYS A 269 -4.11 -3.73 11.56
C CYS A 269 -5.57 -3.30 11.72
N LEU A 270 -5.84 -2.02 11.99
CA LEU A 270 -7.19 -1.57 12.30
C LEU A 270 -8.13 -1.66 11.10
N SER A 271 -7.63 -1.35 9.90
CA SER A 271 -8.43 -1.48 8.67
C SER A 271 -8.80 -2.93 8.37
N PHE A 272 -7.91 -3.90 8.65
CA PHE A 272 -8.20 -5.32 8.49
C PHE A 272 -9.30 -5.78 9.45
N LEU A 273 -9.21 -5.44 10.75
CA LEU A 273 -10.23 -5.79 11.75
C LEU A 273 -11.60 -5.15 11.45
N ILE A 274 -11.61 -3.91 10.95
CA ILE A 274 -12.84 -3.26 10.46
C ILE A 274 -13.42 -4.05 9.28
N CYS A 275 -12.57 -4.46 8.33
CA CYS A 275 -13.02 -5.26 7.20
C CYS A 275 -13.58 -6.62 7.64
N GLN A 276 -12.95 -7.30 8.59
CA GLN A 276 -13.45 -8.56 9.17
C GLN A 276 -14.85 -8.38 9.78
N SER A 277 -15.07 -7.34 10.57
CA SER A 277 -16.40 -7.05 11.14
C SER A 277 -17.44 -6.75 10.06
N LEU A 278 -17.10 -5.98 9.02
CA LEU A 278 -17.99 -5.72 7.88
C LEU A 278 -18.31 -7.00 7.09
N ARG A 279 -17.33 -7.89 6.95
CA ARG A 279 -17.51 -9.20 6.33
C ARG A 279 -18.48 -10.04 7.16
N TYR A 280 -18.32 -10.07 8.49
CA TYR A 280 -19.25 -10.73 9.41
C TYR A 280 -20.69 -10.19 9.27
N HIS A 281 -20.89 -8.86 9.24
CA HIS A 281 -22.22 -8.27 9.01
C HIS A 281 -22.89 -8.71 7.71
N THR A 282 -22.11 -9.07 6.70
CA THR A 282 -22.62 -9.44 5.38
C THR A 282 -22.72 -10.95 5.14
N SER A 283 -21.92 -11.77 5.83
CA SER A 283 -21.91 -13.24 5.76
C SER A 283 -22.70 -13.92 6.87
N GLY A 284 -22.88 -13.26 8.02
CA GLY A 284 -23.42 -13.85 9.24
C GLY A 284 -22.46 -14.77 9.99
N GLN A 285 -21.20 -14.89 9.53
CA GLN A 285 -20.12 -15.63 10.21
C GLN A 285 -18.80 -14.88 10.05
N LEU A 286 -17.99 -14.83 11.10
CA LEU A 286 -16.65 -14.25 11.01
C LEU A 286 -15.80 -15.09 10.03
N PRO A 287 -15.05 -14.46 9.11
CA PRO A 287 -14.12 -15.19 8.24
C PRO A 287 -13.12 -16.02 9.06
N ASP A 288 -12.70 -17.16 8.51
CA ASP A 288 -11.62 -17.95 9.11
C ASP A 288 -10.25 -17.22 8.96
N PRO A 289 -9.17 -17.68 9.64
CA PRO A 289 -7.83 -17.10 9.49
C PRO A 289 -7.34 -17.03 8.04
N GLU A 290 -7.78 -17.95 7.19
CA GLU A 290 -7.44 -18.00 5.76
C GLU A 290 -8.31 -17.06 4.89
N GLY A 291 -9.27 -16.36 5.51
CA GLY A 291 -10.16 -15.43 4.84
C GLY A 291 -11.23 -16.10 3.96
N ASN A 292 -11.48 -17.40 4.12
CA ASN A 292 -12.57 -18.12 3.48
C ASN A 292 -13.92 -17.78 4.12
N GLU A 293 -14.97 -17.87 3.31
CA GLU A 293 -16.32 -17.51 3.71
C GLU A 293 -17.33 -18.47 3.09
N PRO A 294 -18.51 -18.63 3.72
CA PRO A 294 -19.58 -19.43 3.15
C PRO A 294 -20.11 -18.82 1.83
N PRO A 295 -20.56 -19.67 0.87
CA PRO A 295 -20.74 -19.32 -0.54
C PRO A 295 -21.84 -18.30 -0.88
N ALA A 296 -22.71 -17.90 0.07
CA ALA A 296 -23.92 -17.11 -0.21
C ALA A 296 -23.84 -15.62 0.25
N THR A 297 -22.71 -14.95 0.03
CA THR A 297 -22.44 -13.63 0.62
C THR A 297 -22.76 -12.43 -0.30
N ARG A 298 -23.32 -11.35 0.28
CA ARG A 298 -23.74 -10.12 -0.42
C ARG A 298 -22.56 -9.28 -0.94
N ALA A 299 -21.92 -9.68 -2.04
CA ALA A 299 -20.77 -9.00 -2.64
C ALA A 299 -20.97 -7.49 -2.85
N ARG A 300 -22.17 -7.08 -3.28
CA ARG A 300 -22.49 -5.68 -3.58
C ARG A 300 -22.36 -4.75 -2.37
N VAL A 301 -22.63 -5.24 -1.15
CA VAL A 301 -22.56 -4.42 0.06
C VAL A 301 -21.11 -4.03 0.36
N LEU A 302 -20.17 -4.98 0.26
CA LEU A 302 -18.74 -4.70 0.45
C LEU A 302 -18.20 -3.72 -0.61
N LEU A 303 -18.62 -3.86 -1.87
CA LEU A 303 -18.21 -2.92 -2.92
C LEU A 303 -18.76 -1.51 -2.67
N LEU A 304 -19.98 -1.37 -2.13
CA LEU A 304 -20.53 -0.08 -1.71
C LEU A 304 -19.77 0.50 -0.51
N CYS A 305 -19.40 -0.33 0.47
CA CYS A 305 -18.54 0.08 1.59
C CYS A 305 -17.17 0.59 1.09
N SER A 306 -16.57 -0.05 0.09
CA SER A 306 -15.33 0.41 -0.53
C SER A 306 -15.47 1.83 -1.10
N VAL A 307 -16.52 2.10 -1.88
CA VAL A 307 -16.79 3.43 -2.43
C VAL A 307 -17.01 4.47 -1.32
N LEU A 308 -17.71 4.09 -0.25
CA LEU A 308 -17.91 4.95 0.92
C LEU A 308 -16.58 5.29 1.61
N PHE A 309 -15.71 4.31 1.85
CA PHE A 309 -14.40 4.55 2.44
C PHE A 309 -13.50 5.42 1.54
N ALA A 310 -13.55 5.23 0.22
CA ALA A 310 -12.86 6.11 -0.72
C ALA A 310 -13.35 7.56 -0.60
N PHE A 311 -14.67 7.76 -0.53
CA PHE A 311 -15.26 9.08 -0.35
C PHE A 311 -14.85 9.71 0.99
N VAL A 312 -14.90 8.97 2.09
CA VAL A 312 -14.48 9.43 3.42
C VAL A 312 -12.99 9.79 3.45
N ALA A 313 -12.13 9.00 2.79
CA ALA A 313 -10.70 9.29 2.68
C ALA A 313 -10.43 10.59 1.89
N VAL A 314 -11.20 10.87 0.83
CA VAL A 314 -11.08 12.12 0.08
C VAL A 314 -11.60 13.30 0.91
N LEU A 315 -12.71 13.13 1.63
CA LEU A 315 -13.27 14.14 2.52
C LEU A 315 -12.30 14.48 3.68
N SER A 316 -11.62 13.47 4.25
CA SER A 316 -10.68 13.69 5.36
C SER A 316 -9.50 14.57 4.95
N VAL A 317 -9.02 14.48 3.71
CA VAL A 317 -8.00 15.39 3.16
C VAL A 317 -8.51 16.83 3.21
N GLN A 318 -9.74 17.08 2.77
CA GLN A 318 -10.31 18.43 2.80
C GLN A 318 -10.42 18.99 4.21
N LEU A 319 -10.85 18.17 5.16
CA LEU A 319 -10.99 18.58 6.56
C LEU A 319 -9.64 18.91 7.20
N THR A 320 -8.60 18.16 6.84
CA THR A 320 -7.22 18.41 7.27
C THR A 320 -6.75 19.77 6.76
N GLU A 321 -6.90 20.01 5.45
CA GLU A 321 -6.47 21.23 4.76
C GLU A 321 -7.24 22.48 5.23
N LEU A 322 -8.56 22.40 5.37
CA LEU A 322 -9.40 23.49 5.87
C LEU A 322 -9.01 23.93 7.28
N LYS A 323 -8.62 22.97 8.12
CA LYS A 323 -8.23 23.22 9.50
C LYS A 323 -6.73 23.43 9.65
N VAL A 324 -5.92 23.50 8.59
CA VAL A 324 -4.45 23.69 8.67
C VAL A 324 -4.05 24.82 9.61
N ASN A 325 -4.77 25.95 9.64
CA ASN A 325 -4.44 27.07 10.54
C ASN A 325 -4.71 26.79 12.03
N THR A 326 -5.61 25.85 12.37
CA THR A 326 -5.95 25.47 13.75
C THR A 326 -5.27 24.15 14.16
N ILE A 327 -5.19 23.17 13.26
CA ILE A 327 -4.54 21.86 13.45
C ILE A 327 -3.02 21.98 13.49
N ARG A 328 -2.41 22.91 12.75
CA ARG A 328 -0.95 23.17 12.83
C ARG A 328 -0.48 23.58 14.23
N ARG A 329 -1.38 24.05 15.10
CA ARG A 329 -1.08 24.34 16.52
C ARG A 329 -1.08 23.09 17.42
N ARG A 330 -1.50 21.92 16.92
CA ARG A 330 -1.57 20.66 17.70
C ARG A 330 -1.05 19.45 16.88
N PRO A 331 0.24 19.07 17.01
CA PRO A 331 0.84 17.99 16.21
C PRO A 331 0.12 16.65 16.38
N ARG A 332 -0.41 16.34 17.57
CA ARG A 332 -1.22 15.13 17.83
C ARG A 332 -2.47 15.02 16.95
N SER A 333 -3.14 16.14 16.65
CA SER A 333 -4.36 16.13 15.84
C SER A 333 -4.09 15.84 14.37
N LYS A 334 -2.89 16.18 13.88
CA LYS A 334 -2.45 15.86 12.52
C LYS A 334 -2.22 14.34 12.39
N ARG A 335 -1.43 13.76 13.30
CA ARG A 335 -1.15 12.31 13.32
C ARG A 335 -2.42 11.45 13.33
N VAL A 336 -3.40 11.79 14.18
CA VAL A 336 -4.68 11.06 14.23
C VAL A 336 -5.42 11.12 12.89
N MET A 337 -5.38 12.25 12.21
CA MET A 337 -6.04 12.42 10.91
C MET A 337 -5.32 11.66 9.80
N ASP A 338 -3.98 11.66 9.81
CA ASP A 338 -3.16 10.90 8.87
C ASP A 338 -3.42 9.38 9.01
N ILE A 339 -3.44 8.86 10.25
CA ILE A 339 -3.81 7.47 10.55
C ILE A 339 -5.24 7.18 10.07
N PHE A 340 -6.20 8.04 10.39
CA PHE A 340 -7.59 7.85 9.99
C PHE A 340 -7.76 7.79 8.46
N GLN A 341 -7.09 8.69 7.74
CA GLN A 341 -7.09 8.69 6.28
C GLN A 341 -6.49 7.39 5.73
N LEU A 342 -5.38 6.92 6.32
CA LEU A 342 -4.75 5.69 5.91
C LEU A 342 -5.64 4.47 6.17
N ILE A 343 -6.30 4.40 7.34
CA ILE A 343 -7.31 3.37 7.64
C ILE A 343 -8.40 3.36 6.57
N CYS A 344 -8.94 4.52 6.18
CA CYS A 344 -9.96 4.59 5.14
C CYS A 344 -9.45 4.10 3.77
N CYS A 345 -8.21 4.44 3.39
CA CYS A 345 -7.60 3.94 2.15
C CYS A 345 -7.44 2.42 2.16
N MET A 346 -6.97 1.86 3.26
CA MET A 346 -6.78 0.41 3.43
C MET A 346 -8.14 -0.32 3.48
N CYS A 347 -9.15 0.22 4.19
CA CYS A 347 -10.51 -0.32 4.19
C CYS A 347 -11.13 -0.33 2.78
N CYS A 348 -10.91 0.72 1.99
CA CYS A 348 -11.31 0.76 0.58
C CYS A 348 -10.66 -0.38 -0.22
N ALA A 349 -9.36 -0.62 -0.03
CA ALA A 349 -8.65 -1.72 -0.68
C ALA A 349 -9.21 -3.09 -0.25
N TRP A 350 -9.29 -3.38 1.06
CA TRP A 350 -9.82 -4.64 1.57
C TRP A 350 -11.24 -4.93 1.10
N CYS A 351 -12.14 -3.95 1.21
CA CYS A 351 -13.53 -4.11 0.78
C CYS A 351 -13.65 -4.30 -0.74
N SER A 352 -12.77 -3.66 -1.53
CA SER A 352 -12.70 -3.88 -2.98
C SER A 352 -12.26 -5.30 -3.29
N TYR A 353 -11.20 -5.78 -2.64
CA TYR A 353 -10.64 -7.11 -2.86
C TYR A 353 -11.65 -8.20 -2.51
N TYR A 354 -12.14 -8.23 -1.27
CA TYR A 354 -13.09 -9.26 -0.82
C TYR A 354 -14.45 -9.14 -1.52
N GLY A 355 -14.92 -7.93 -1.80
CA GLY A 355 -16.11 -7.70 -2.62
C GLY A 355 -15.96 -8.25 -4.04
N GLY A 356 -14.79 -8.04 -4.66
CA GLY A 356 -14.44 -8.59 -5.97
C GLY A 356 -14.31 -10.11 -5.97
N LYS A 357 -13.66 -10.69 -4.94
CA LYS A 357 -13.55 -12.15 -4.74
C LYS A 357 -14.94 -12.79 -4.66
N ARG A 358 -15.84 -12.25 -3.84
CA ARG A 358 -17.24 -12.73 -3.75
C ARG A 358 -18.00 -12.58 -5.07
N LEU A 359 -17.85 -11.43 -5.75
CA LEU A 359 -18.51 -11.21 -7.03
C LEU A 359 -18.03 -12.21 -8.09
N TYR A 360 -16.74 -12.52 -8.09
CA TYR A 360 -16.17 -13.53 -8.97
C TYR A 360 -16.73 -14.92 -8.65
N CYS A 361 -16.62 -15.39 -7.40
CA CYS A 361 -17.11 -16.72 -7.01
C CYS A 361 -18.62 -16.90 -7.25
N THR A 362 -19.43 -15.86 -7.06
CA THR A 362 -20.88 -15.93 -7.34
C THR A 362 -21.22 -15.87 -8.83
N SER A 363 -20.36 -15.30 -9.66
CA SER A 363 -20.60 -15.19 -11.11
C SER A 363 -20.14 -16.43 -11.88
N PHE A 364 -19.16 -17.15 -11.33
CA PHE A 364 -18.58 -18.36 -11.92
C PHE A 364 -18.91 -19.53 -10.98
N ASP A 365 -20.04 -20.18 -11.26
CA ASP A 365 -20.74 -21.25 -10.51
C ASP A 365 -19.90 -22.54 -10.33
N GLY A 366 -18.70 -22.41 -9.74
CA GLY A 366 -17.69 -23.46 -9.68
C GLY A 366 -17.23 -23.74 -8.26
N ASP A 367 -17.82 -24.76 -7.64
CA ASP A 367 -17.50 -25.31 -6.31
C ASP A 367 -16.03 -25.76 -6.10
N GLN A 368 -15.13 -25.58 -7.07
CA GLN A 368 -13.77 -26.10 -7.03
C GLN A 368 -12.79 -25.30 -7.92
N VAL A 369 -13.10 -24.05 -8.35
CA VAL A 369 -12.05 -23.27 -9.05
C VAL A 369 -10.96 -22.97 -8.04
N VAL A 370 -9.85 -23.70 -8.18
CA VAL A 370 -8.64 -23.70 -7.34
C VAL A 370 -8.42 -22.31 -6.75
N ASP A 371 -8.60 -22.15 -5.43
CA ASP A 371 -8.61 -20.84 -4.74
C ASP A 371 -7.48 -19.90 -5.18
N VAL A 372 -6.28 -20.44 -5.43
CA VAL A 372 -5.12 -19.69 -5.94
C VAL A 372 -5.34 -19.07 -7.31
N MET A 373 -6.03 -19.75 -8.23
CA MET A 373 -6.32 -19.23 -9.57
C MET A 373 -7.27 -18.04 -9.51
N THR A 374 -8.27 -18.09 -8.63
CA THR A 374 -9.16 -16.95 -8.38
C THR A 374 -8.36 -15.74 -7.90
N ARG A 375 -7.44 -15.92 -6.95
CA ARG A 375 -6.57 -14.84 -6.45
C ARG A 375 -5.71 -14.23 -7.56
N ILE A 376 -5.10 -15.04 -8.43
CA ILE A 376 -4.27 -14.56 -9.56
C ILE A 376 -5.10 -13.77 -10.57
N VAL A 377 -6.24 -14.31 -11.01
CA VAL A 377 -7.12 -13.62 -11.98
C VAL A 377 -7.62 -12.30 -11.42
N LEU A 378 -8.01 -12.30 -10.15
CA LEU A 378 -8.48 -11.11 -9.45
C LEU A 378 -7.36 -10.05 -9.32
N SER A 379 -6.12 -10.46 -9.05
CA SER A 379 -4.94 -9.58 -9.01
C SER A 379 -4.67 -8.90 -10.35
N VAL A 380 -4.80 -9.64 -11.45
CA VAL A 380 -4.64 -9.09 -12.79
C VAL A 380 -5.76 -8.08 -13.09
N ILE A 381 -7.02 -8.41 -12.76
CA ILE A 381 -8.16 -7.50 -12.93
C ILE A 381 -7.94 -6.21 -12.15
N PHE A 382 -7.58 -6.30 -10.86
CA PHE A 382 -7.33 -5.11 -10.04
C PHE A 382 -6.15 -4.30 -10.52
N SER A 383 -5.07 -4.95 -10.99
CA SER A 383 -3.95 -4.24 -11.62
C SER A 383 -4.41 -3.41 -12.80
N VAL A 384 -5.23 -3.97 -13.69
CA VAL A 384 -5.72 -3.22 -14.86
C VAL A 384 -6.67 -2.09 -14.45
N LEU A 385 -7.57 -2.33 -13.51
CA LEU A 385 -8.47 -1.29 -12.99
C LEU A 385 -7.68 -0.14 -12.33
N ALA A 386 -6.70 -0.48 -11.50
CA ALA A 386 -5.82 0.48 -10.85
C ALA A 386 -5.04 1.31 -11.89
N PHE A 387 -4.44 0.69 -12.91
CA PHE A 387 -3.76 1.43 -13.97
C PHE A 387 -4.71 2.35 -14.75
N GLY A 388 -5.90 1.85 -15.10
CA GLY A 388 -6.93 2.67 -15.73
C GLY A 388 -7.30 3.89 -14.90
N MET A 389 -7.43 3.70 -13.58
CA MET A 389 -7.76 4.76 -12.64
C MET A 389 -6.61 5.75 -12.44
N VAL A 390 -5.36 5.30 -12.35
CA VAL A 390 -4.17 6.17 -12.29
C VAL A 390 -4.08 7.05 -13.55
N LEU A 391 -4.28 6.49 -14.74
CA LEU A 391 -4.29 7.26 -15.99
C LEU A 391 -5.45 8.27 -16.05
N MET A 392 -6.61 7.92 -15.47
CA MET A 392 -7.74 8.83 -15.36
C MET A 392 -7.42 9.99 -14.40
N MET A 393 -6.91 9.69 -13.20
CA MET A 393 -6.56 10.69 -12.18
C MET A 393 -5.44 11.61 -12.66
N ASN A 394 -4.41 11.08 -13.35
CA ASN A 394 -3.35 11.91 -13.94
C ASN A 394 -3.92 12.95 -14.90
N LYS A 395 -4.83 12.55 -15.80
CA LYS A 395 -5.49 13.50 -16.72
C LYS A 395 -6.29 14.58 -15.99
N VAL A 396 -6.84 14.27 -14.82
CA VAL A 396 -7.55 15.25 -13.99
C VAL A 396 -6.55 16.24 -13.38
N ILE A 397 -5.43 15.73 -12.85
CA ILE A 397 -4.33 16.53 -12.31
C ILE A 397 -3.74 17.45 -13.40
N ASP A 398 -3.44 16.93 -14.58
CA ASP A 398 -2.86 17.69 -15.69
C ASP A 398 -3.77 18.85 -16.13
N ARG A 399 -5.08 18.59 -16.20
CA ARG A 399 -6.07 19.63 -16.56
C ARG A 399 -6.10 20.76 -15.55
N GLN A 400 -5.97 20.45 -14.26
CA GLN A 400 -5.89 21.45 -13.21
C GLN A 400 -4.60 22.26 -13.33
N LYS A 401 -3.44 21.62 -13.47
CA LYS A 401 -2.14 22.32 -13.62
C LYS A 401 -2.13 23.27 -14.83
N VAL A 402 -2.72 22.86 -15.95
CA VAL A 402 -2.85 23.74 -17.13
C VAL A 402 -3.78 24.94 -16.86
N CYS A 403 -4.86 24.74 -16.09
CA CYS A 403 -5.75 25.82 -15.68
C CYS A 403 -5.03 26.83 -14.78
N GLU A 404 -4.23 26.33 -13.83
CA GLU A 404 -3.41 27.16 -12.94
C GLU A 404 -2.36 27.97 -13.70
N ALA A 405 -1.66 27.33 -14.65
CA ALA A 405 -0.64 28.01 -15.45
C ALA A 405 -1.23 29.20 -16.23
N LYS A 406 -2.40 29.01 -16.86
CA LYS A 406 -3.12 30.09 -17.57
C LYS A 406 -3.54 31.20 -16.62
N THR A 407 -4.16 30.86 -15.49
CA THR A 407 -4.61 31.84 -14.49
C THR A 407 -3.43 32.63 -13.92
N GLY A 408 -2.30 31.98 -13.66
CA GLY A 408 -1.07 32.62 -13.18
C GLY A 408 -0.42 33.55 -14.21
N GLU A 409 -0.47 33.19 -15.50
CA GLU A 409 -0.02 34.05 -16.60
C GLU A 409 -0.90 35.30 -16.73
N GLU A 410 -2.22 35.14 -16.72
CA GLU A 410 -3.18 36.27 -16.75
C GLU A 410 -2.96 37.25 -15.60
N LEU A 411 -2.81 36.74 -14.36
CA LEU A 411 -2.52 37.57 -13.18
C LEU A 411 -1.16 38.28 -13.28
N ARG A 412 -0.14 37.63 -13.86
CA ARG A 412 1.18 38.26 -14.11
C ARG A 412 1.08 39.36 -15.17
N GLU A 413 0.31 39.16 -16.23
CA GLU A 413 0.06 40.20 -17.24
C GLU A 413 -0.70 41.40 -16.67
N GLU A 414 -1.77 41.18 -15.91
CA GLU A 414 -2.49 42.25 -15.22
C GLU A 414 -1.58 43.04 -14.26
N GLY A 415 -0.72 42.34 -13.51
CA GLY A 415 0.27 42.96 -12.63
C GLY A 415 1.29 43.82 -13.39
N ARG A 416 1.76 43.37 -14.55
CA ARG A 416 2.64 44.15 -15.44
C ARG A 416 1.93 45.40 -15.98
N LEU A 417 0.68 45.27 -16.43
CA LEU A 417 -0.12 46.39 -16.93
C LEU A 417 -0.37 47.44 -15.83
N ARG A 418 -0.69 47.01 -14.61
CA ARG A 418 -0.85 47.92 -13.46
C ARG A 418 0.44 48.65 -13.11
N ARG A 419 1.60 47.98 -13.10
CA ARG A 419 2.90 48.64 -12.88
C ARG A 419 3.18 49.70 -13.96
N LYS A 420 2.90 49.38 -15.23
CA LYS A 420 3.09 50.30 -16.36
C LYS A 420 2.18 51.53 -16.29
N ASN A 421 0.97 51.38 -15.78
CA ASN A 421 0.04 52.49 -15.56
C ASN A 421 0.38 53.30 -14.30
N SER A 422 0.87 52.67 -13.23
CA SER A 422 1.31 53.36 -12.01
C SER A 422 2.57 54.20 -12.23
N SER A 423 3.46 53.84 -13.17
CA SER A 423 4.58 54.70 -13.57
C SER A 423 4.15 55.96 -14.34
N ARG A 424 2.88 56.04 -14.78
CA ARG A 424 2.31 57.20 -15.49
C ARG A 424 1.43 58.09 -14.61
N SER A 425 0.98 57.65 -13.43
CA SER A 425 0.21 58.49 -12.51
C SER A 425 0.83 58.51 -11.11
N ASN A 426 1.13 59.71 -10.61
CA ASN A 426 1.77 59.95 -9.30
C ASN A 426 0.80 59.79 -8.11
N SER A 427 -0.23 58.95 -8.26
CA SER A 427 -1.30 58.74 -7.29
C SER A 427 -1.08 57.44 -6.53
N ARG A 428 -0.92 57.52 -5.21
CA ARG A 428 -0.71 56.38 -4.30
C ARG A 428 -1.72 55.25 -4.58
N PRO A 429 -1.29 53.98 -4.64
CA PRO A 429 -2.21 52.86 -4.85
C PRO A 429 -3.10 52.73 -3.60
N ALA A 430 -4.40 52.96 -3.78
CA ALA A 430 -5.38 52.63 -2.76
C ALA A 430 -5.38 51.10 -2.59
N SER A 431 -4.96 50.62 -1.42
CA SER A 431 -5.10 49.23 -1.02
C SER A 431 -6.59 48.91 -0.92
N ARG A 432 -7.19 48.38 -1.98
CA ARG A 432 -8.52 47.75 -1.90
C ARG A 432 -8.38 46.57 -0.94
N SER A 433 -8.95 46.68 0.25
CA SER A 433 -9.23 45.51 1.08
C SER A 433 -10.08 44.55 0.25
N LEU A 434 -9.67 43.29 0.11
CA LEU A 434 -10.51 42.27 -0.53
C LEU A 434 -11.87 42.26 0.17
N SER A 435 -12.95 42.30 -0.60
CA SER A 435 -14.28 42.18 -0.01
C SER A 435 -14.43 40.80 0.63
N PHE A 436 -15.35 40.67 1.58
CA PHE A 436 -15.67 39.36 2.17
C PHE A 436 -16.05 38.33 1.10
N ALA A 437 -16.77 38.76 0.05
CA ALA A 437 -17.13 37.90 -1.09
C ALA A 437 -15.90 37.41 -1.88
N ASP A 438 -14.92 38.28 -2.13
CA ASP A 438 -13.68 37.89 -2.81
C ASP A 438 -12.87 36.87 -1.98
N ASN A 439 -12.87 37.02 -0.65
CA ASN A 439 -12.22 36.07 0.26
C ASN A 439 -12.93 34.70 0.27
N VAL A 440 -14.27 34.69 0.26
CA VAL A 440 -15.06 33.45 0.18
C VAL A 440 -14.83 32.75 -1.17
N GLN A 441 -14.82 33.49 -2.28
CA GLN A 441 -14.60 32.93 -3.61
C GLN A 441 -13.18 32.36 -3.77
N LEU A 442 -12.17 33.06 -3.24
CA LEU A 442 -10.79 32.55 -3.20
C LEU A 442 -10.66 31.29 -2.33
N MET A 443 -11.40 31.22 -1.22
CA MET A 443 -11.43 30.04 -0.37
C MET A 443 -12.09 28.84 -1.06
N CYS A 444 -13.21 29.04 -1.76
CA CYS A 444 -13.86 28.00 -2.55
C CYS A 444 -12.96 27.46 -3.67
N LEU A 445 -12.26 28.34 -4.40
CA LEU A 445 -11.31 27.93 -5.44
C LEU A 445 -10.14 27.12 -4.88
N LYS A 446 -9.57 27.55 -3.74
CA LYS A 446 -8.52 26.78 -3.05
C LYS A 446 -9.03 25.42 -2.57
N LEU A 447 -10.27 25.36 -2.08
CA LEU A 447 -10.89 24.11 -1.64
C LEU A 447 -11.09 23.14 -2.80
N GLU A 448 -11.63 23.62 -3.92
CA GLU A 448 -11.82 22.82 -5.14
C GLU A 448 -10.49 22.29 -5.66
N HIS A 449 -9.47 23.14 -5.72
CA HIS A 449 -8.14 22.76 -6.15
C HIS A 449 -7.53 21.67 -5.27
N ASN A 450 -7.57 21.87 -3.95
CA ASN A 450 -7.02 20.92 -2.99
C ASN A 450 -7.80 19.60 -2.97
N LEU A 451 -9.13 19.65 -3.19
CA LEU A 451 -9.96 18.46 -3.34
C LEU A 451 -9.50 17.63 -4.53
N VAL A 452 -9.28 18.28 -5.68
CA VAL A 452 -8.94 17.57 -6.90
C VAL A 452 -7.53 16.99 -6.80
N LEU A 453 -6.52 17.78 -6.41
CA LEU A 453 -5.15 17.27 -6.30
C LEU A 453 -4.98 16.28 -5.15
N GLY A 454 -5.42 16.63 -3.94
CA GLY A 454 -5.29 15.80 -2.75
C GLY A 454 -6.12 14.53 -2.87
N GLY A 455 -7.38 14.64 -3.32
CA GLY A 455 -8.25 13.51 -3.54
C GLY A 455 -7.71 12.55 -4.61
N SER A 456 -7.17 13.06 -5.71
CA SER A 456 -6.55 12.22 -6.76
C SER A 456 -5.36 11.42 -6.22
N LYS A 457 -4.48 12.05 -5.42
CA LYS A 457 -3.35 11.36 -4.78
C LYS A 457 -3.82 10.27 -3.80
N THR A 458 -4.85 10.55 -3.01
CA THR A 458 -5.43 9.58 -2.08
C THR A 458 -6.03 8.38 -2.80
N ILE A 459 -6.73 8.60 -3.92
CA ILE A 459 -7.27 7.52 -4.77
C ILE A 459 -6.13 6.67 -5.35
N ILE A 460 -5.08 7.31 -5.89
CA ILE A 460 -3.90 6.60 -6.42
C ILE A 460 -3.26 5.73 -5.33
N LYS A 461 -3.12 6.27 -4.10
CA LYS A 461 -2.60 5.51 -2.95
C LYS A 461 -3.47 4.29 -2.63
N ALA A 462 -4.80 4.46 -2.56
CA ALA A 462 -5.72 3.34 -2.30
C ALA A 462 -5.67 2.25 -3.40
N MET A 463 -5.53 2.64 -4.67
CA MET A 463 -5.37 1.69 -5.77
C MET A 463 -4.03 0.95 -5.72
N ALA A 464 -2.94 1.63 -5.34
CA ALA A 464 -1.63 1.00 -5.16
C ALA A 464 -1.67 -0.08 -4.07
N ILE A 465 -2.31 0.23 -2.93
CA ILE A 465 -2.54 -0.70 -1.82
C ILE A 465 -3.36 -1.91 -2.30
N LEU A 466 -4.47 -1.68 -3.03
CA LEU A 466 -5.31 -2.76 -3.56
C LEU A 466 -4.53 -3.71 -4.47
N VAL A 467 -3.69 -3.18 -5.35
CA VAL A 467 -2.82 -4.01 -6.20
C VAL A 467 -1.85 -4.81 -5.34
N GLY A 468 -1.21 -4.18 -4.35
CA GLY A 468 -0.33 -4.82 -3.38
C GLY A 468 -0.97 -6.02 -2.70
N PHE A 469 -2.12 -5.82 -2.03
CA PHE A 469 -2.85 -6.89 -1.34
C PHE A 469 -3.34 -8.00 -2.27
N SER A 470 -3.81 -7.65 -3.47
CA SER A 470 -4.28 -8.68 -4.39
C SER A 470 -3.15 -9.64 -4.80
N TRP A 471 -1.98 -9.10 -5.15
CA TRP A 471 -0.83 -9.91 -5.52
C TRP A 471 -0.26 -10.68 -4.35
N GLU A 472 -0.21 -10.07 -3.18
CA GLU A 472 0.22 -10.69 -1.92
C GLU A 472 -0.57 -11.99 -1.65
N GLU A 473 -1.90 -11.91 -1.65
CA GLU A 473 -2.79 -13.07 -1.51
C GLU A 473 -2.55 -14.16 -2.56
N ALA A 474 -2.31 -13.76 -3.82
CA ALA A 474 -2.03 -14.69 -4.90
C ALA A 474 -0.68 -15.39 -4.72
N PHE A 475 0.34 -14.67 -4.28
CA PHE A 475 1.67 -15.21 -4.07
C PHE A 475 1.76 -16.12 -2.85
N GLU A 476 1.19 -15.72 -1.72
CA GLU A 476 1.15 -16.56 -0.52
C GLU A 476 0.50 -17.91 -0.82
N GLY A 477 -0.65 -17.90 -1.49
CA GLY A 477 -1.33 -19.11 -1.92
C GLY A 477 -0.50 -19.98 -2.89
N CYS A 478 0.32 -19.36 -3.75
CA CYS A 478 1.23 -20.10 -4.63
C CYS A 478 2.40 -20.73 -3.87
N VAL A 479 3.03 -19.97 -2.96
CA VAL A 479 4.18 -20.42 -2.16
C VAL A 479 3.77 -21.58 -1.25
N SER A 480 2.67 -21.46 -0.50
CA SER A 480 2.19 -22.53 0.37
C SER A 480 1.97 -23.84 -0.39
N LYS A 481 1.21 -23.77 -1.49
CA LYS A 481 0.87 -24.97 -2.28
C LYS A 481 2.08 -25.58 -2.99
N ALA A 482 3.07 -24.76 -3.37
CA ALA A 482 4.32 -25.26 -3.92
C ALA A 482 5.13 -26.02 -2.86
N CYS A 483 5.24 -25.47 -1.65
CA CYS A 483 5.98 -26.06 -0.53
C CYS A 483 5.30 -27.32 0.05
N GLU A 484 3.97 -27.37 0.10
CA GLU A 484 3.23 -28.57 0.52
C GLU A 484 3.47 -29.78 -0.40
N ARG A 485 3.75 -29.57 -1.68
CA ARG A 485 3.98 -30.65 -2.65
C ARG A 485 5.42 -31.12 -2.72
N THR A 486 6.38 -30.37 -2.16
CA THR A 486 7.78 -30.79 -2.12
C THR A 486 8.02 -31.86 -1.06
N LYS A 487 8.38 -33.08 -1.47
CA LYS A 487 8.64 -34.22 -0.57
C LYS A 487 10.05 -34.23 0.06
N ILE A 488 10.91 -33.29 -0.29
CA ILE A 488 12.35 -33.34 0.03
C ILE A 488 12.62 -32.72 1.41
N ILE A 489 11.89 -31.68 1.79
CA ILE A 489 12.11 -30.86 2.99
C ILE A 489 10.75 -30.66 3.68
N PRO A 490 10.68 -30.63 5.03
CA PRO A 490 9.46 -30.25 5.73
C PRO A 490 8.88 -28.92 5.20
N PRO A 491 7.55 -28.79 5.07
CA PRO A 491 6.92 -27.67 4.37
C PRO A 491 7.27 -26.31 5.01
N HIS A 492 7.36 -26.23 6.34
CA HIS A 492 7.75 -25.01 7.05
C HIS A 492 9.19 -24.57 6.72
N LEU A 493 10.13 -25.51 6.58
CA LEU A 493 11.51 -25.20 6.16
C LEU A 493 11.60 -24.89 4.67
N ALA A 494 10.83 -25.59 3.83
CA ALA A 494 10.78 -25.33 2.39
C ALA A 494 10.30 -23.90 2.11
N GLU A 495 9.29 -23.44 2.85
CA GLU A 495 8.79 -22.07 2.75
C GLU A 495 9.78 -21.04 3.26
N ALA A 496 10.39 -21.28 4.42
CA ALA A 496 11.42 -20.38 4.95
C ALA A 496 12.62 -20.24 3.99
N LEU A 497 13.07 -21.34 3.38
CA LEU A 497 14.14 -21.33 2.38
C LEU A 497 13.73 -20.57 1.10
N LEU A 498 12.52 -20.79 0.60
CA LEU A 498 12.01 -20.10 -0.59
C LEU A 498 11.85 -18.60 -0.33
N ALA A 499 11.27 -18.23 0.81
CA ALA A 499 11.13 -16.85 1.24
C ALA A 499 12.50 -16.17 1.38
N ALA A 500 13.49 -16.83 1.99
CA ALA A 500 14.85 -16.31 2.10
C ALA A 500 15.51 -16.12 0.72
N LEU A 501 15.34 -17.07 -0.20
CA LEU A 501 15.87 -16.96 -1.57
C LEU A 501 15.23 -15.82 -2.35
N LEU A 502 13.91 -15.64 -2.24
CA LEU A 502 13.21 -14.54 -2.89
C LEU A 502 13.58 -13.19 -2.27
N ALA A 503 13.61 -13.09 -0.94
CA ALA A 503 13.96 -11.86 -0.23
C ALA A 503 15.40 -11.42 -0.52
N THR A 504 16.36 -12.36 -0.56
CA THR A 504 17.77 -12.06 -0.89
C THR A 504 17.96 -11.59 -2.34
N MET A 505 17.10 -12.02 -3.27
CA MET A 505 17.12 -11.53 -4.65
C MET A 505 16.42 -10.16 -4.78
N ILE A 506 15.27 -9.99 -4.14
CA ILE A 506 14.37 -8.86 -4.39
C ILE A 506 14.73 -7.64 -3.54
N LEU A 507 15.06 -7.81 -2.25
CA LEU A 507 15.33 -6.68 -1.35
C LEU A 507 16.52 -5.82 -1.80
N PRO A 508 17.67 -6.39 -2.22
CA PRO A 508 18.77 -5.57 -2.71
C PRO A 508 18.40 -4.80 -3.98
N ALA A 509 17.68 -5.43 -4.90
CA ALA A 509 17.24 -4.79 -6.14
C ALA A 509 16.25 -3.66 -5.88
N TRP A 510 15.28 -3.89 -4.98
CA TRP A 510 14.31 -2.88 -4.56
C TRP A 510 14.98 -1.67 -3.93
N ARG A 511 15.86 -1.89 -2.95
CA ARG A 511 16.58 -0.84 -2.24
C ARG A 511 17.52 -0.04 -3.14
N LEU A 512 18.28 -0.71 -4.00
CA LEU A 512 19.33 -0.04 -4.80
C LEU A 512 18.80 0.61 -6.08
N TYR A 513 17.77 0.04 -6.72
CA TYR A 513 17.32 0.50 -8.03
C TYR A 513 15.91 1.07 -8.05
N ILE A 514 15.00 0.60 -7.21
CA ILE A 514 13.59 0.99 -7.29
C ILE A 514 13.31 2.23 -6.43
N VAL A 515 13.71 2.20 -5.16
CA VAL A 515 13.45 3.30 -4.22
C VAL A 515 14.09 4.63 -4.67
N PRO A 516 15.36 4.68 -5.11
CA PRO A 516 15.95 5.93 -5.57
C PRO A 516 15.20 6.56 -6.75
N ASN A 517 14.58 5.75 -7.63
CA ASN A 517 13.78 6.24 -8.74
C ASN A 517 12.43 6.83 -8.32
N CYS A 518 11.94 6.49 -7.13
CA CYS A 518 10.72 7.08 -6.55
C CYS A 518 10.97 8.51 -6.06
N GLU A 519 12.15 8.77 -5.50
CA GLU A 519 12.47 9.99 -4.74
C GLU A 519 13.33 11.01 -5.52
N MET A 520 14.34 10.57 -6.29
CA MET A 520 15.21 11.47 -7.07
C MET A 520 14.45 12.34 -8.08
N ARG A 521 13.23 11.95 -8.48
CA ARG A 521 12.42 12.67 -9.47
C ARG A 521 11.32 13.55 -8.85
N ALA A 522 11.05 13.41 -7.55
CA ALA A 522 10.26 14.38 -6.80
C ALA A 522 11.10 15.62 -6.40
N GLY A 523 12.42 15.45 -6.27
CA GLY A 523 13.37 16.54 -5.98
C GLY A 523 13.68 17.43 -7.19
N SER A 524 13.73 16.87 -8.40
CA SER A 524 14.00 17.63 -9.64
C SER A 524 12.88 18.62 -10.04
N GLU A 525 11.70 18.56 -9.39
CA GLU A 525 10.63 19.56 -9.55
C GLU A 525 10.70 20.69 -8.51
N ARG A 526 11.58 20.59 -7.50
CA ARG A 526 11.84 21.65 -6.51
C ARG A 526 13.00 22.59 -6.89
N ILE A 527 13.70 22.30 -7.98
CA ILE A 527 14.75 23.13 -8.60
C ILE A 527 14.19 23.65 -9.91
#